data_AF-A0A927CWG5-F1
#
_entry.id   AF-A0A927CWG5-F1
#
_cell.length_a   1.000
_cell.length_b   1.000
_cell.length_c   1.000
_cell.angle_alpha   90.00
_cell.angle_beta   90.00
_cell.angle_gamma   90.00
#
_symmetry.space_group_name_H-M   'P 1'
#
loop_
_entity.id
_entity.type
_entity.pdbx_description
1 polymer ?
#
loop_
_entity_poly.entity_id
_entity_poly.type
_entity_poly.pdbx_seq_one_letter_code
_entity_poly.pdbx_strand_id
1 'polypeptide(L)' 'MAVIHFIEIDKKQVVLTQILKKIPAVDADVKIKGRKGKIMSVEEKEENIFHVQVFFEPIVKKQISLKDDKKRRR' A
#
# COMPACT_ATOMS: atom_id res chain seq x y z
N MET A 1 -6.47 -18.21 -13.84
CA MET A 1 -5.95 -17.72 -12.53
C MET A 1 -4.71 -16.90 -12.86
N ALA A 2 -4.58 -15.71 -12.31
CA ALA A 2 -3.51 -14.77 -12.66
C ALA A 2 -2.53 -14.59 -11.49
N VAL A 3 -1.24 -14.60 -11.77
CA VAL A 3 -0.17 -14.23 -10.82
C VAL A 3 -0.08 -12.71 -10.81
N ILE A 4 -0.23 -12.11 -9.64
CA ILE A 4 -0.21 -10.66 -9.48
C ILE A 4 0.94 -10.27 -8.57
N HIS A 5 1.83 -9.44 -9.08
CA HIS A 5 2.88 -8.74 -8.36
C HIS A 5 2.41 -7.33 -8.04
N PHE A 6 2.14 -7.05 -6.77
CA PHE A 6 1.87 -5.69 -6.31
C PHE A 6 3.20 -4.97 -6.10
N ILE A 7 3.39 -3.86 -6.79
CA ILE A 7 4.62 -3.06 -6.81
C ILE A 7 4.30 -1.68 -6.23
N GLU A 8 5.05 -1.28 -5.22
CA GLU A 8 4.97 0.08 -4.67
C GLU A 8 5.59 1.08 -5.65
N ILE A 9 4.85 2.13 -6.02
CA ILE A 9 5.30 3.12 -7.03
C ILE A 9 6.55 3.86 -6.57
N ASP A 10 6.55 4.33 -5.32
CA ASP A 10 7.61 5.18 -4.78
C ASP A 10 8.95 4.44 -4.65
N LYS A 11 8.90 3.13 -4.35
CA LYS A 11 10.10 2.32 -4.09
C LYS A 11 10.42 1.33 -5.21
N LYS A 12 9.55 1.19 -6.21
CA LYS A 12 9.60 0.15 -7.27
C LYS A 12 9.86 -1.26 -6.71
N GLN A 13 9.34 -1.54 -5.51
CA GLN A 13 9.55 -2.80 -4.81
C GLN A 13 8.28 -3.66 -4.87
N VAL A 14 8.44 -4.96 -5.12
CA VAL A 14 7.34 -5.93 -4.99
C VAL A 14 6.99 -6.09 -3.51
N VAL A 15 5.78 -5.69 -3.14
CA VAL A 15 5.29 -5.73 -1.75
C VAL A 15 4.51 -7.00 -1.43
N LEU A 16 3.83 -7.58 -2.43
CA LEU A 16 3.06 -8.81 -2.31
C LEU A 16 3.01 -9.50 -3.69
N THR A 17 3.18 -10.81 -3.69
CA THR A 17 2.89 -11.66 -4.84
C THR A 17 1.80 -12.63 -4.45
N GLN A 18 0.73 -12.72 -5.24
CA GLN A 18 -0.34 -13.68 -4.99
C GLN A 18 -1.05 -14.09 -6.27
N ILE A 19 -1.64 -15.28 -6.27
CA ILE A 19 -2.49 -15.75 -7.37
C ILE A 19 -3.93 -15.35 -7.05
N LEU A 20 -4.57 -14.61 -7.95
CA LEU A 20 -5.99 -14.26 -7.83
C LEU A 20 -6.81 -14.79 -9.02
N LYS A 21 -8.10 -14.99 -8.77
CA LYS A 21 -9.08 -15.30 -9.83
C LYS A 21 -9.48 -14.07 -10.64
N LYS A 22 -9.37 -12.89 -10.04
CA LYS A 22 -9.74 -11.60 -10.64
C LYS A 22 -8.61 -10.61 -10.49
N ILE A 23 -8.37 -9.84 -11.55
CA ILE A 23 -7.39 -8.77 -11.55
C ILE A 23 -8.03 -7.55 -10.87
N PRO A 24 -7.33 -6.89 -9.93
CA PRO A 24 -7.81 -5.66 -9.32
C PRO A 24 -8.01 -4.55 -10.35
N ALA A 25 -9.06 -3.75 -10.22
CA ALA A 25 -9.32 -2.63 -11.11
C ALA A 25 -8.41 -1.44 -10.80
N VAL A 26 -8.12 -0.62 -11.81
CA VAL A 26 -7.50 0.70 -11.62
C VAL A 26 -8.41 1.56 -10.73
N ASP A 27 -7.80 2.39 -9.89
CA ASP A 27 -8.46 3.22 -8.88
C ASP A 27 -9.13 2.48 -7.71
N ALA A 28 -9.06 1.15 -7.65
CA ALA A 28 -9.65 0.41 -6.54
C ALA A 28 -8.83 0.56 -5.24
N ASP A 29 -9.55 0.69 -4.13
CA ASP A 29 -8.97 0.70 -2.78
C ASP A 29 -8.53 -0.71 -2.39
N VAL A 30 -7.29 -0.82 -1.90
CA VAL A 30 -6.68 -2.07 -1.48
C VAL A 30 -6.02 -1.95 -0.13
N LYS A 31 -6.04 -3.06 0.61
CA LYS A 31 -5.29 -3.20 1.86
C LYS A 31 -4.28 -4.33 1.71
N ILE A 32 -3.00 -3.97 1.58
CA ILE A 32 -1.91 -4.92 1.39
C ILE A 32 -1.05 -4.91 2.65
N LYS A 33 -0.90 -6.07 3.30
CA LYS A 33 -0.09 -6.25 4.53
C LYS A 33 -0.40 -5.19 5.61
N GLY A 34 -1.68 -4.89 5.81
CA GLY A 34 -2.14 -3.93 6.81
C GLY A 34 -2.08 -2.45 6.38
N ARG A 35 -1.40 -2.11 5.28
CA ARG A 35 -1.31 -0.75 4.75
C ARG A 35 -2.46 -0.50 3.77
N LYS A 36 -3.10 0.66 3.89
CA LYS A 36 -4.09 1.14 2.94
C LYS A 36 -3.38 1.72 1.72
N GLY A 37 -3.91 1.43 0.54
CA GLY A 37 -3.39 1.95 -0.70
C GLY A 37 -4.43 1.92 -1.80
N LYS A 38 -4.06 2.46 -2.95
CA LYS A 38 -4.90 2.57 -4.13
C LYS A 38 -4.14 2.04 -5.34
N ILE A 39 -4.83 1.32 -6.22
CA ILE A 39 -4.23 0.83 -7.46
C ILE A 39 -4.15 1.96 -8.46
N MET A 40 -2.96 2.19 -9.00
CA MET A 40 -2.70 3.26 -9.97
C MET A 40 -2.61 2.75 -11.39
N SER A 41 -1.98 1.58 -11.59
CA SER A 41 -1.91 0.96 -12.91
C SER A 41 -1.84 -0.55 -12.81
N VAL A 42 -2.25 -1.21 -13.89
CA VAL A 42 -2.18 -2.65 -14.07
C VAL A 42 -1.53 -2.89 -15.42
N GLU A 43 -0.39 -3.55 -15.42
CA GLU A 43 0.38 -3.90 -16.60
C GLU A 43 0.47 -5.43 -16.73
N GLU A 44 0.15 -5.95 -17.90
CA GLU A 44 0.35 -7.36 -18.22
C GLU A 44 1.78 -7.55 -18.75
N LYS A 45 2.55 -8.42 -18.09
CA LYS A 45 3.95 -8.72 -18.46
C LYS A 45 4.05 -9.95 -19.35
N GLU A 46 3.28 -10.98 -19.01
CA GLU A 46 3.21 -12.28 -19.67
C GLU A 46 1.76 -12.78 -19.58
N GLU A 47 1.38 -13.82 -20.34
CA GLU A 47 -0.01 -14.30 -20.51
C GLU A 47 -0.82 -14.50 -19.21
N ASN A 48 -0.16 -14.68 -18.05
CA ASN A 48 -0.82 -14.82 -16.76
C ASN A 48 -0.14 -14.05 -15.62
N ILE A 49 0.82 -13.16 -15.93
CA ILE A 49 1.58 -12.40 -14.93
C ILE A 49 1.28 -10.91 -15.07
N PHE A 50 0.76 -10.32 -13.99
CA PHE A 50 0.37 -8.93 -13.93
C PHE A 50 1.19 -8.17 -12.90
N HIS A 51 1.69 -7.01 -13.28
CA HIS A 51 2.31 -6.03 -12.41
C HIS A 51 1.28 -4.97 -12.07
N VAL A 52 0.92 -4.88 -10.79
CA VAL A 52 -0.06 -3.93 -10.28
C VAL A 52 0.66 -2.87 -9.48
N GLN A 53 0.68 -1.64 -9.98
CA GLN A 53 1.27 -0.52 -9.28
C GLN A 53 0.31 0.01 -8.21
N VAL A 54 0.79 0.10 -6.98
CA VAL A 54 0.02 0.54 -5.81
C VAL A 54 0.68 1.73 -5.16
N PHE A 55 -0.13 2.74 -4.88
CA PHE A 55 0.24 3.86 -4.01
C PHE A 55 -0.21 3.56 -2.58
N PHE A 56 0.66 3.70 -1.60
CA PHE A 56 0.32 3.53 -0.18
C PHE A 56 0.12 4.87 0.50
N GLU A 57 -0.88 4.96 1.37
CA GLU A 57 -1.04 6.13 2.23
C GLU A 57 0.18 6.29 3.17
N PRO A 58 0.70 7.51 3.36
CA PRO A 58 1.82 7.75 4.25
C PRO A 58 1.42 7.43 5.70
N ILE A 59 2.27 6.68 6.40
CA ILE A 59 2.08 6.37 7.81
C ILE A 59 2.48 7.62 8.61
N VAL A 60 1.52 8.51 8.85
CA VAL A 60 1.71 9.65 9.75
C VAL A 60 1.73 9.11 11.18
N LYS A 61 2.93 8.90 11.73
CA LYS A 61 3.08 8.67 13.16
C LYS A 61 2.67 9.96 13.87
N LYS A 62 1.51 9.96 14.53
CA LYS A 62 1.14 11.04 15.44
C LYS A 62 2.24 11.13 16.50
N GLN A 63 3.07 12.16 16.42
CA GLN A 63 4.00 12.49 17.48
C GLN A 63 3.13 12.83 18.69
N ILE A 64 3.11 11.93 19.68
CA ILE A 64 2.53 12.22 20.98
C ILE A 64 3.47 13.27 21.56
N SER A 65 3.17 14.55 21.37
CA SER A 65 3.84 15.61 22.12
C SER A 65 3.51 15.38 23.58
N LEU A 66 4.45 14.77 24.31
CA LEU A 66 4.50 14.84 25.76
C LEU A 66 4.74 16.31 26.11
N LYS A 67 3.67 17.12 26.09
CA LYS A 67 3.66 18.37 26.83
C LYS A 67 3.67 17.95 28.29
N ASP A 68 4.85 17.96 28.88
CA ASP A 68 5.06 17.98 30.32
C ASP A 68 4.42 19.27 30.86
N ASP A 69 3.09 19.28 30.97
CA ASP A 69 2.34 20.25 31.76
C ASP A 69 2.55 19.91 33.24
N LYS A 70 3.82 19.91 33.68
CA LYS A 70 4.17 20.02 35.11
C LYS A 70 3.87 21.44 35.54
N LYS A 71 2.58 21.68 35.71
CA LYS A 71 1.99 22.81 36.42
C LYS A 71 2.75 22.98 37.74
N ARG A 72 3.56 24.04 37.83
CA ARG A 72 4.05 24.61 39.10
C ARG A 72 2.85 24.69 40.05
N ARG A 73 2.83 23.87 41.10
CA ARG A 73 1.94 24.10 42.26
C ARG A 73 2.73 24.87 43.31
N ARG A 74 2.00 25.84 43.87
CA ARG A 74 2.34 27.00 44.69
C ARG A 74 3.23 26.69 45.89
#